data_AF-A0A845DM42-F1
#
_entry.id   AF-A0A845DM42-F1
#
_cell.length_a   1.000
_cell.length_b   1.000
_cell.length_c   1.000
_cell.angle_alpha   90.00
_cell.angle_beta   90.00
_cell.angle_gamma   90.00
#
_symmetry.space_group_name_H-M   'P 1'
#
loop_
_entity.id
_entity.type
_entity.pdbx_description
1 polymer ?
#
loop_
_entity_poly.entity_id
_entity_poly.type
_entity_poly.pdbx_seq_one_letter_code
_entity_poly.pdbx_strand_id
1 'polypeptide(L)'
;PETVEGVSMVGESRRPYLFGEVGEGPMATRMIRQDQYKLIYYPTGNRFQLFDLDADPQELNDLSETDSHAALRQRLTALLVDELYGNDEEWLQEGELVGLPDKEWQPVKNRELSGQRGLHWPPPPPDLSGRQVGMPG
;
A
#
# COMPACT_ATOMS: atom_id res chain seq x y z
N PRO A 1 10.64 0.05 -25.69
CA PRO A 1 11.83 -0.20 -24.83
C PRO A 1 11.64 -1.51 -24.08
N GLU A 2 12.73 -2.22 -23.78
CA GLU A 2 12.66 -3.52 -23.07
C GLU A 2 12.12 -3.39 -21.65
N THR A 3 12.16 -2.19 -21.06
CA THR A 3 11.71 -1.89 -19.69
C THR A 3 10.28 -1.32 -19.62
N VAL A 4 9.52 -1.33 -20.71
CA VAL A 4 8.13 -0.86 -20.69
C VAL A 4 7.20 -2.00 -20.31
N GLU A 5 6.70 -1.95 -19.08
CA GLU A 5 5.64 -2.82 -18.57
C GLU A 5 4.23 -2.34 -18.99
N GLY A 6 4.13 -1.13 -19.56
CA GLY A 6 2.90 -0.50 -20.01
C GLY A 6 2.20 -1.29 -21.13
N VAL A 7 0.91 -1.57 -20.95
CA VAL A 7 0.04 -2.13 -22.02
C VAL A 7 -0.80 -0.99 -22.60
N SER A 8 -1.05 -1.02 -23.91
CA SER A 8 -1.90 -0.02 -24.58
C SER A 8 -3.30 0.02 -23.97
N MET A 9 -3.80 1.22 -23.67
CA MET A 9 -5.14 1.44 -23.11
C MET A 9 -6.28 1.16 -24.10
N VAL A 10 -5.98 1.08 -25.40
CA VAL A 10 -6.97 0.87 -26.48
C VAL A 10 -6.79 -0.47 -27.21
N GLY A 11 -5.94 -1.36 -26.69
CA GLY A 11 -5.72 -2.70 -27.23
C GLY A 11 -6.69 -3.75 -26.68
N GLU A 12 -6.71 -4.92 -27.32
CA GLU A 12 -7.49 -6.08 -26.85
C GLU A 12 -6.86 -6.74 -25.61
N SER A 13 -5.54 -6.68 -25.47
CA SER A 13 -4.81 -7.21 -24.32
C SER A 13 -5.04 -6.37 -23.07
N ARG A 14 -5.42 -7.02 -21.97
CA ARG A 14 -5.53 -6.40 -20.65
C ARG A 14 -4.48 -6.98 -19.71
N ARG A 15 -4.06 -6.19 -18.73
CA ARG A 15 -3.20 -6.68 -17.64
C ARG A 15 -4.00 -7.66 -16.78
N PRO A 16 -3.43 -8.79 -16.36
CA PRO A 16 -4.12 -9.77 -15.51
C PRO A 16 -4.38 -9.24 -14.09
N TYR A 17 -3.57 -8.27 -13.65
CA TYR A 17 -3.73 -7.50 -12.41
C TYR A 17 -2.88 -6.22 -12.50
N LEU A 18 -3.02 -5.35 -11.51
CA LEU A 18 -2.18 -4.18 -11.30
C LEU A 18 -1.42 -4.34 -9.98
N PHE A 19 -0.11 -4.20 -10.05
CA PHE A 19 0.75 -4.03 -8.88
C PHE A 19 0.93 -2.55 -8.57
N GLY A 20 0.96 -2.19 -7.29
CA GLY A 20 1.29 -0.86 -6.83
C GLY A 20 2.16 -0.91 -5.58
N GLU A 21 3.16 -0.04 -5.55
CA GLU A 21 4.11 0.08 -4.46
C GLU A 21 4.21 1.54 -4.01
N VAL A 22 4.41 1.72 -2.70
CA VAL A 22 4.78 3.02 -2.13
C VAL A 22 5.71 2.78 -0.96
N GLY A 23 6.74 3.61 -0.83
CA GLY A 23 7.71 3.53 0.26
C GLY A 23 8.56 2.25 0.26
N GLU A 24 9.47 2.21 1.21
CA GLU A 24 10.45 1.12 1.40
C GLU A 24 10.50 0.70 2.88
N GLY A 25 10.94 -0.53 3.13
CA GLY A 25 11.15 -1.06 4.47
C GLY A 25 9.90 -0.95 5.36
N PRO A 26 10.02 -0.47 6.62
CA PRO A 26 8.88 -0.43 7.55
C PRO A 26 7.70 0.46 7.14
N MET A 27 7.92 1.41 6.22
CA MET A 27 6.88 2.34 5.74
C MET A 27 6.33 1.92 4.38
N ALA A 28 6.76 0.76 3.86
CA ALA A 28 6.30 0.26 2.59
C ALA A 28 4.81 -0.13 2.62
N THR A 29 4.19 -0.07 1.46
CA THR A 29 2.88 -0.65 1.17
C THR A 29 2.95 -1.30 -0.20
N ARG A 30 2.39 -2.51 -0.30
CA ARG A 30 2.27 -3.25 -1.57
C ARG A 30 0.81 -3.54 -1.85
N MET A 31 0.42 -3.52 -3.12
CA MET A 31 -0.98 -3.64 -3.52
C MET A 31 -1.09 -4.48 -4.78
N ILE A 32 -2.06 -5.39 -4.77
CA ILE A 32 -2.53 -6.09 -5.97
C ILE A 32 -3.98 -5.73 -6.19
N ARG A 33 -4.33 -5.31 -7.41
CA ARG A 33 -5.71 -5.19 -7.86
C ARG A 33 -5.96 -6.14 -9.03
N GLN A 34 -6.89 -7.06 -8.83
CA GLN A 34 -7.34 -8.02 -9.84
C GLN A 34 -8.86 -8.00 -9.90
N ASP A 35 -9.40 -7.71 -11.08
CA ASP A 35 -10.84 -7.56 -11.31
C ASP A 35 -11.47 -6.54 -10.33
N GLN A 36 -12.51 -6.94 -9.59
CA GLN A 36 -13.13 -6.08 -8.58
C GLN A 36 -12.38 -6.05 -7.24
N TYR A 37 -11.39 -6.91 -7.02
CA TYR A 37 -10.76 -7.04 -5.71
C TYR A 37 -9.43 -6.30 -5.62
N LYS A 38 -9.19 -5.73 -4.44
CA LYS A 38 -7.93 -5.07 -4.10
C LYS A 38 -7.39 -5.63 -2.79
N LEU A 39 -6.17 -6.16 -2.83
CA LEU A 39 -5.39 -6.55 -1.67
C LEU A 39 -4.34 -5.47 -1.38
N ILE A 40 -4.24 -5.04 -0.13
CA ILE A 40 -3.17 -4.18 0.38
C ILE A 40 -2.40 -4.95 1.44
N TYR A 41 -1.07 -4.88 1.38
CA TYR A 41 -0.16 -5.48 2.34
C TYR A 41 0.71 -4.41 3.01
N TYR A 42 0.73 -4.46 4.33
CA TYR A 42 1.59 -3.65 5.19
C TYR A 42 2.60 -4.58 5.87
N PRO A 43 3.91 -4.43 5.59
CA PRO A 43 4.92 -5.33 6.12
C PRO A 43 5.09 -5.19 7.62
N THR A 44 5.01 -3.97 8.17
CA THR A 44 5.04 -3.76 9.63
C THR A 44 3.78 -4.34 10.27
N GLY A 45 3.98 -5.35 11.14
CA GLY A 45 2.90 -6.08 11.79
C GLY A 45 2.25 -7.15 10.90
N ASN A 46 2.80 -7.43 9.71
CA ASN A 46 2.33 -8.43 8.75
C ASN A 46 0.81 -8.37 8.52
N ARG A 47 0.31 -7.20 8.11
CA ARG A 47 -1.14 -6.91 8.01
C ARG A 47 -1.60 -6.88 6.56
N PHE A 48 -2.81 -7.38 6.35
CA PHE A 48 -3.50 -7.38 5.06
C PHE A 48 -4.81 -6.63 5.17
N GLN A 49 -5.23 -6.01 4.07
CA GLN A 49 -6.59 -5.55 3.88
C GLN A 49 -7.09 -6.01 2.51
N LEU A 50 -8.35 -6.46 2.43
CA LEU A 50 -8.97 -6.95 1.20
C LEU A 50 -10.31 -6.27 0.99
N PHE A 51 -10.51 -5.67 -0.18
CA PHE A 51 -11.75 -4.95 -0.52
C PHE A 51 -12.35 -5.48 -1.81
N ASP A 52 -13.68 -5.61 -1.84
CA ASP A 52 -14.47 -5.74 -3.05
C ASP A 52 -14.89 -4.35 -3.51
N LEU A 53 -14.29 -3.84 -4.59
CA LEU A 53 -14.50 -2.47 -5.05
C LEU A 53 -15.84 -2.27 -5.77
N ASP A 54 -16.52 -3.33 -6.19
CA ASP A 54 -17.86 -3.23 -6.77
C ASP A 54 -18.90 -3.05 -5.67
N ALA A 55 -18.77 -3.81 -4.57
CA ALA A 55 -19.65 -3.69 -3.41
C ALA A 55 -19.26 -2.55 -2.45
N ASP A 56 -17.97 -2.22 -2.38
CA ASP A 56 -17.38 -1.26 -1.46
C ASP A 56 -16.35 -0.34 -2.16
N PRO A 57 -16.82 0.60 -3.00
CA PRO A 57 -15.95 1.52 -3.74
C PRO A 57 -15.19 2.52 -2.84
N GLN A 58 -15.55 2.60 -1.55
CA GLN A 58 -14.89 3.48 -0.57
C GLN A 58 -13.89 2.74 0.32
N GLU A 59 -13.71 1.42 0.13
CA GLU A 59 -12.71 0.61 0.84
C GLU A 59 -12.89 0.69 2.38
N LEU A 60 -14.13 0.61 2.85
CA LEU A 60 -14.50 0.76 4.26
C LEU A 60 -14.66 -0.56 5.01
N ASN A 61 -14.85 -1.67 4.28
CA ASN A 61 -15.13 -2.99 4.83
C ASN A 61 -14.01 -3.96 4.46
N ASP A 62 -13.12 -4.21 5.43
CA ASP A 62 -12.03 -5.16 5.23
C ASP A 62 -12.53 -6.62 5.30
N LEU A 63 -12.30 -7.36 4.22
CA LEU A 63 -12.65 -8.77 4.04
C LEU A 63 -11.47 -9.72 4.32
N SER A 64 -10.30 -9.20 4.71
CA SER A 64 -9.05 -9.97 4.82
C SER A 64 -9.11 -11.11 5.84
N GLU A 65 -9.86 -10.93 6.92
CA GLU A 65 -10.07 -11.93 7.98
C GLU A 65 -11.34 -12.76 7.79
N THR A 66 -12.03 -12.63 6.64
CA THR A 66 -13.26 -13.38 6.36
C THR A 66 -12.94 -14.74 5.74
N ASP A 67 -13.37 -15.84 6.38
CA ASP A 67 -13.12 -17.21 5.92
C ASP A 67 -13.56 -17.47 4.47
N SER A 68 -14.69 -16.91 4.04
CA SER A 68 -15.20 -17.07 2.67
C SER A 68 -14.27 -16.49 1.60
N HIS A 69 -13.38 -15.57 1.97
CA HIS A 69 -12.42 -14.91 1.09
C HIS A 69 -10.99 -15.41 1.27
N ALA A 70 -10.75 -16.41 2.14
CA ALA A 70 -9.40 -16.90 2.44
C ALA A 70 -8.64 -17.40 1.19
N ALA A 71 -9.31 -18.15 0.32
CA ALA A 71 -8.72 -18.65 -0.93
C ALA A 71 -8.38 -17.50 -1.91
N LEU A 72 -9.25 -16.49 -1.97
CA LEU A 72 -9.00 -15.29 -2.77
C LEU A 72 -7.81 -14.51 -2.23
N ARG A 73 -7.75 -14.29 -0.91
CA ARG A 73 -6.62 -13.64 -0.23
C ARG A 73 -5.32 -14.36 -0.55
N GLN A 74 -5.28 -15.68 -0.38
CA GLN A 74 -4.09 -16.49 -0.67
C GLN A 74 -3.63 -16.34 -2.13
N ARG A 75 -4.56 -16.37 -3.09
CA ARG A 75 -4.23 -16.17 -4.51
C ARG A 75 -3.63 -14.78 -4.76
N LEU A 76 -4.26 -13.72 -4.24
CA LEU A 76 -3.75 -12.35 -4.42
C LEU A 76 -2.43 -12.13 -3.70
N THR A 77 -2.22 -12.78 -2.54
CA THR A 77 -0.95 -12.79 -1.84
C THR A 77 0.15 -13.46 -2.67
N ALA A 78 -0.13 -14.58 -3.32
CA ALA A 78 0.86 -15.22 -4.21
C ALA A 78 1.27 -14.29 -5.37
N LEU A 79 0.31 -13.62 -6.00
CA LEU A 79 0.60 -12.61 -7.03
C LEU A 79 1.44 -11.45 -6.47
N LEU A 80 1.19 -11.04 -5.22
CA LEU A 80 1.95 -9.98 -4.57
C LEU A 80 3.40 -10.42 -4.31
N VAL A 81 3.60 -11.66 -3.85
CA VAL A 81 4.93 -12.24 -3.60
C VAL A 81 5.77 -12.31 -4.87
N ASP A 82 5.16 -12.67 -6.01
CA ASP A 82 5.83 -12.73 -7.31
C ASP A 82 6.35 -11.35 -7.79
N GLU A 83 5.78 -10.26 -7.27
CA GLU A 83 6.19 -8.88 -7.59
C GLU A 83 7.19 -8.30 -6.58
N LEU A 84 7.57 -9.02 -5.53
CA LEU A 84 8.52 -8.51 -4.53
C LEU A 84 9.97 -8.60 -5.03
N TYR A 85 10.73 -7.54 -4.76
CA TYR A 85 12.13 -7.46 -5.14
C TYR A 85 12.92 -6.58 -4.16
N GLY A 86 14.25 -6.74 -4.13
CA GLY A 86 15.12 -5.88 -3.33
C GLY A 86 14.85 -6.03 -1.84
N ASN A 87 14.64 -4.92 -1.13
CA ASN A 87 14.44 -4.93 0.32
C ASN A 87 13.12 -5.62 0.75
N ASP A 88 12.20 -5.87 -0.19
CA ASP A 88 10.94 -6.55 0.10
C ASP A 88 11.14 -8.04 0.38
N GLU A 89 12.24 -8.62 -0.11
CA GLU A 89 12.60 -10.03 0.11
C GLU A 89 12.83 -10.33 1.60
N GLU A 90 13.14 -9.32 2.41
CA GLU A 90 13.28 -9.45 3.88
C GLU A 90 11.96 -9.85 4.57
N TRP A 91 10.82 -9.67 3.91
CA TRP A 91 9.50 -10.00 4.45
C TRP A 91 9.10 -11.45 4.19
N LEU A 92 9.91 -12.20 3.44
CA LEU A 92 9.63 -13.57 3.04
C LEU A 92 10.44 -14.57 3.87
N GLN A 93 9.78 -15.62 4.32
CA GLN A 93 10.41 -16.80 4.88
C GLN A 93 9.79 -18.04 4.24
N GLU A 94 10.60 -18.84 3.54
CA GLU A 94 10.14 -20.04 2.83
C GLU A 94 9.00 -19.78 1.83
N GLY A 95 8.96 -18.58 1.24
CA GLY A 95 7.91 -18.15 0.28
C GLY A 95 6.64 -17.59 0.93
N GLU A 96 6.57 -17.57 2.26
CA GLU A 96 5.45 -17.00 3.01
C GLU A 96 5.79 -15.60 3.54
N LEU A 97 4.80 -14.71 3.55
CA LEU A 97 4.95 -13.38 4.12
C LEU A 97 4.95 -13.45 5.65
N VAL A 98 6.11 -13.23 6.23
CA VAL A 98 6.30 -13.08 7.69
C VAL A 98 6.32 -11.62 8.12
N GLY A 99 6.61 -10.71 7.19
CA GLY A 99 6.63 -9.27 7.43
C GLY A 99 7.69 -8.84 8.44
N LEU A 100 7.46 -7.67 9.02
CA LEU A 100 8.27 -7.05 10.05
C LEU A 100 7.51 -7.05 11.37
N PRO A 101 8.20 -7.04 12.52
CA PRO A 101 7.55 -6.93 13.82
C PRO A 101 6.69 -5.66 13.91
N ASP A 102 5.59 -5.76 14.65
CA ASP A 102 4.73 -4.62 14.92
C ASP A 102 5.51 -3.52 15.68
N LYS A 103 5.12 -2.26 15.49
CA LYS A 103 5.79 -1.10 16.07
C LYS A 103 4.79 -0.17 16.73
N GLU A 104 5.08 0.20 17.97
CA GLU A 104 4.34 1.29 18.60
C GLU A 104 4.60 2.61 17.87
N TRP A 105 3.54 3.35 17.59
CA TRP A 105 3.66 4.67 17.01
C TRP A 105 4.36 5.61 17.98
N GLN A 106 5.42 6.26 17.51
CA GLN A 106 6.11 7.32 18.24
C GLN A 106 5.99 8.63 17.45
N PRO A 107 5.67 9.76 18.10
CA PRO A 107 5.64 11.05 17.43
C PRO A 107 7.05 11.42 16.95
N VAL A 108 7.21 11.54 15.63
CA VAL A 108 8.46 12.02 15.02
C VAL A 108 8.39 13.54 14.90
N LYS A 109 9.53 14.22 15.09
CA LYS A 109 9.59 15.68 14.91
C LYS A 109 9.20 16.04 13.48
N ASN A 110 8.19 16.90 13.34
CA ASN A 110 7.81 17.49 12.06
C ASN A 110 9.04 18.16 11.43
N ARG A 111 9.34 17.86 10.17
CA ARG A 111 10.51 18.39 9.46
C ARG A 111 10.35 19.86 9.03
N GLU A 112 9.21 20.48 9.37
CA GLU A 112 8.84 21.87 9.04
C GLU A 112 8.93 22.19 7.53
N LEU A 113 8.82 21.17 6.67
CA LEU A 113 8.85 21.32 5.21
C LEU A 113 7.50 21.75 4.62
N SER A 114 6.48 21.94 5.47
CA SER A 114 5.20 22.54 5.08
C SER A 114 5.42 23.97 4.59
N GLY A 115 5.11 24.25 3.32
CA GLY A 115 5.28 25.59 2.72
C GLY A 115 6.42 25.71 1.70
N GLN A 116 7.16 24.63 1.40
CA GLN A 116 8.22 24.65 0.37
C GLN A 116 7.73 24.93 -1.07
N ARG A 117 6.42 24.86 -1.32
CA ARG A 117 5.80 25.29 -2.59
C ARG A 117 5.08 26.65 -2.47
N GLY A 118 5.61 27.53 -1.63
CA GLY A 118 5.07 28.87 -1.39
C GLY A 118 3.96 28.86 -0.35
N LEU A 119 3.94 29.90 0.50
CA LEU A 119 2.83 30.15 1.41
C LEU A 119 1.68 30.74 0.57
N HIS A 120 0.55 30.05 0.49
CA HIS A 120 -0.68 30.60 -0.07
C HIS A 120 -1.07 31.86 0.72
N TRP A 121 -1.62 32.90 0.05
CA TRP A 121 -2.16 34.08 0.73
C TRP A 121 -3.69 34.04 0.77
N PRO A 122 -4.34 34.32 1.91
CA PRO A 122 -3.72 34.55 3.22
C PRO A 122 -3.06 33.26 3.75
N PRO A 123 -1.98 33.38 4.54
CA PRO A 123 -1.33 32.22 5.13
C PRO A 123 -2.36 31.45 5.94
N PRO A 124 -2.36 30.11 5.86
CA PRO A 124 -3.14 29.32 6.80
C PRO A 124 -2.72 29.70 8.23
N PRO A 125 -3.68 29.78 9.17
CA PRO A 125 -3.35 30.06 10.56
C PRO A 125 -2.30 29.03 11.04
N PRO A 126 -1.30 29.48 11.82
CA PRO A 126 -0.26 28.57 12.31
C PRO A 126 -0.89 27.43 13.09
N ASP A 127 -0.52 26.20 12.75
CA ASP A 127 -0.95 25.04 13.51
C ASP A 127 -0.16 24.96 14.82
N LEU A 128 -0.75 25.53 15.88
CA LEU A 128 -0.20 25.50 17.24
C LEU A 128 -0.57 24.22 17.99
N SER A 129 -1.30 23.28 17.36
CA SER A 129 -1.79 22.08 18.04
C SER A 129 -0.70 21.03 18.28
N GLY A 130 0.47 21.18 17.64
CA GLY A 130 1.54 20.18 17.67
C GLY A 130 1.15 18.86 16.98
N ARG A 131 0.02 18.81 16.26
CA ARG A 131 -0.37 17.64 15.47
C ARG A 131 0.48 17.53 14.22
N GLN A 132 1.05 16.36 14.03
CA GLN A 132 1.70 16.00 12.78
C GLN A 132 0.61 15.78 11.72
N VAL A 133 0.73 16.50 10.60
CA VAL A 133 -0.10 16.31 9.40
C VAL A 133 0.83 15.95 8.25
N GLY A 134 0.78 14.69 7.81
CA GLY A 134 1.67 14.15 6.78
C GLY A 134 2.08 12.71 7.07
N MET A 135 2.69 12.04 6.09
CA MET A 135 3.16 10.67 6.24
C MET A 135 4.24 10.58 7.33
N PRO A 136 4.17 9.60 8.25
CA PRO A 136 5.28 9.28 9.14
C PRO A 136 6.48 8.81 8.30
N GLY A 137 7.68 9.11 8.77
CA GLY A 137 8.94 8.67 8.16
C GLY A 137 9.69 7.71 9.06
#